data_AF-A0AA87CRV2-F1
#
_entry.id   AF-A0AA87CRV2-F1
#
_cell.length_a   1.000
_cell.length_b   1.000
_cell.length_c   1.000
_cell.angle_alpha   90.00
_cell.angle_beta   90.00
_cell.angle_gamma   90.00
#
_symmetry.space_group_name_H-M   'P 1'
#
loop_
_entity.id
_entity.type
_entity.pdbx_description
1 polymer ?
#
loop_
_entity_poly.entity_id
_entity_poly.type
_entity_poly.pdbx_seq_one_letter_code
_entity_poly.pdbx_strand_id
1 'polypeptide(L)'
;MNISPLTLWLMTSLFVVTTASAEKTNPQALAQALSECRLESSQLIRLACYDQIMADSPAQTPFDPSQMGKAWRQAMEHEMQREDNSAGFLVTLPETGNYPVIMTIPAIGFAPPRPVMMISCIDNITRLQVALPRQQEAGSVMLTTDKTQFTADWFLRENGYVLESSRGIPGIDEIKRLLNGETLTLKLANNDRLTFNISGISTDIKPLRTACHW
;
A
#
# COMPACT_ATOMS: atom_id res chain seq x y z
N MET A 1 -1.44 80.01 33.51
CA MET A 1 0.04 79.84 33.51
C MET A 1 0.37 78.56 34.25
N ASN A 2 1.46 77.93 33.80
CA ASN A 2 2.08 76.68 34.24
C ASN A 2 1.63 75.38 33.57
N ILE A 3 2.66 74.64 33.21
CA ILE A 3 2.87 73.80 32.04
C ILE A 3 3.53 72.52 32.56
N SER A 4 3.09 71.36 32.08
CA SER A 4 3.83 70.10 31.96
C SER A 4 4.25 69.31 33.23
N PRO A 5 4.64 68.01 33.10
CA PRO A 5 4.66 67.19 31.89
C PRO A 5 3.94 65.84 31.98
N LEU A 6 3.49 65.48 30.78
CA LEU A 6 2.96 64.21 30.30
C LEU A 6 3.99 63.08 30.50
N THR A 7 3.66 62.06 31.28
CA THR A 7 4.42 60.80 31.37
C THR A 7 3.97 59.87 30.24
N LEU A 8 4.79 59.81 29.20
CA LEU A 8 4.62 58.94 28.03
C LEU A 8 5.00 57.50 28.41
N TRP A 9 4.00 56.62 28.57
CA TRP A 9 4.22 55.17 28.69
C TRP A 9 4.55 54.59 27.30
N LEU A 10 5.81 54.25 27.07
CA LEU A 10 6.22 53.49 25.88
C LEU A 10 6.23 51.99 26.22
N MET A 11 5.10 51.31 26.00
CA MET A 11 5.03 49.84 26.08
C MET A 11 5.42 49.28 24.70
N THR A 12 6.71 49.03 24.49
CA THR A 12 7.21 48.36 23.28
C THR A 12 6.90 46.87 23.37
N SER A 13 5.79 46.47 22.75
CA SER A 13 5.41 45.07 22.60
C SER A 13 6.33 44.40 21.57
N LEU A 14 7.28 43.58 22.04
CA LEU A 14 8.13 42.75 21.18
C LEU A 14 7.26 41.64 20.57
N PHE A 15 6.79 41.84 19.34
CA PHE A 15 6.22 40.76 18.54
C PHE A 15 7.36 39.89 18.02
N VAL A 16 7.59 38.76 18.67
CA VAL A 16 8.45 37.70 18.15
C VAL A 16 7.72 37.02 17.00
N VAL A 17 8.04 37.40 15.78
CA VAL A 17 7.58 36.68 14.57
C VAL A 17 8.46 35.44 14.43
N THR A 18 7.96 34.28 14.89
CA THR A 18 8.56 32.99 14.55
C THR A 18 8.26 32.69 13.09
N THR A 19 9.22 32.92 12.21
CA THR A 19 9.15 32.45 10.83
C THR A 19 9.30 30.93 10.82
N ALA A 20 8.20 30.21 10.61
CA ALA A 20 8.25 28.80 10.26
C ALA A 20 8.92 28.67 8.89
N SER A 21 10.14 28.14 8.84
CA SER A 21 10.82 27.81 7.59
C SER A 21 10.12 26.63 6.94
N ALA A 22 9.30 26.89 5.93
CA ALA A 22 8.94 25.86 4.97
C ALA A 22 10.19 25.51 4.16
N GLU A 23 10.67 24.28 4.28
CA GLU A 23 11.84 23.78 3.56
C GLU A 23 11.52 23.79 2.05
N LYS A 24 12.08 24.76 1.33
CA LYS A 24 11.90 24.87 -0.13
C LYS A 24 12.67 23.74 -0.80
N THR A 25 11.97 22.79 -1.40
CA THR A 25 12.53 21.82 -2.34
C THR A 25 13.34 22.56 -3.41
N ASN A 26 14.64 22.27 -3.53
CA ASN A 26 15.50 22.89 -4.54
C ASN A 26 15.11 22.36 -5.93
N PRO A 27 14.53 23.19 -6.82
CA PRO A 27 14.03 22.72 -8.11
C PRO A 27 15.14 22.19 -9.04
N GLN A 28 16.39 22.64 -8.87
CA GLN A 28 17.53 22.11 -9.63
C GLN A 28 17.93 20.71 -9.16
N ALA A 29 17.95 20.47 -7.85
CA ALA A 29 18.24 19.15 -7.29
C ALA A 29 17.17 18.12 -7.69
N LEU A 30 15.90 18.52 -7.65
CA LEU A 30 14.79 17.68 -8.11
C LEU A 30 14.92 17.34 -9.61
N ALA A 31 15.21 18.33 -10.46
CA ALA A 31 15.38 18.11 -11.89
C ALA A 31 16.55 17.16 -12.19
N GLN A 32 17.65 17.26 -11.43
CA GLN A 32 18.80 16.38 -11.57
C GLN A 32 18.46 14.95 -11.16
N ALA A 33 17.84 14.74 -9.98
CA ALA A 33 17.42 13.41 -9.53
C ALA A 33 16.47 12.74 -10.55
N LEU A 34 15.50 13.49 -11.09
CA LEU A 34 14.61 12.99 -12.14
C LEU A 34 15.35 12.62 -13.43
N SER A 35 16.44 13.31 -13.75
CA SER A 35 17.27 13.02 -14.93
C SER A 35 18.10 11.74 -14.74
N GLU A 36 18.61 11.48 -13.53
CA GLU A 36 19.37 10.28 -13.20
C GLU A 36 18.50 9.03 -13.32
N CYS A 37 17.27 9.05 -12.80
CA CYS A 37 16.33 7.95 -12.98
C CYS A 37 16.07 7.61 -14.46
N ARG A 38 16.13 8.58 -15.39
CA ARG A 38 15.91 8.30 -16.83
C ARG A 38 16.98 7.42 -17.45
N LEU A 39 18.18 7.39 -16.86
CA LEU A 39 19.31 6.61 -17.35
C LEU A 39 19.18 5.12 -17.02
N GLU A 40 18.26 4.75 -16.15
CA GLU A 40 18.00 3.35 -15.81
C GLU A 40 17.47 2.56 -17.01
N SER A 41 18.15 1.47 -17.31
CA SER A 41 17.84 0.59 -18.45
C SER A 41 16.64 -0.33 -18.15
N SER A 42 16.50 -0.77 -16.90
CA SER A 42 15.37 -1.57 -16.45
C SER A 42 14.16 -0.67 -16.16
N GLN A 43 13.01 -1.04 -16.74
CA GLN A 43 11.77 -0.30 -16.55
C GLN A 43 11.33 -0.27 -15.08
N LEU A 44 11.52 -1.38 -14.36
CA LEU A 44 11.12 -1.50 -12.96
C LEU A 44 12.04 -0.69 -12.04
N ILE A 45 13.36 -0.72 -12.29
CA ILE A 45 14.33 0.08 -11.51
C ILE A 45 14.08 1.57 -11.71
N ARG A 46 13.83 1.99 -12.96
CA ARG A 46 13.48 3.38 -13.27
C ARG A 46 12.23 3.85 -12.53
N LEU A 47 11.19 3.01 -12.47
CA LEU A 47 9.97 3.34 -11.74
C LEU A 47 10.24 3.49 -10.24
N ALA A 48 10.97 2.54 -9.65
CA ALA A 48 11.36 2.61 -8.24
C ALA A 48 12.14 3.88 -7.90
N CYS A 49 13.05 4.30 -8.78
CA CYS A 49 13.79 5.55 -8.63
C CYS A 49 12.88 6.80 -8.59
N TYR A 50 11.86 6.87 -9.47
CA TYR A 50 10.89 7.97 -9.41
C TYR A 50 10.06 7.97 -8.14
N ASP A 51 9.65 6.80 -7.68
CA ASP A 51 8.86 6.68 -6.46
C ASP A 51 9.65 7.13 -5.23
N GLN A 52 10.97 6.88 -5.18
CA GLN A 52 11.84 7.34 -4.11
C GLN A 52 11.90 8.87 -4.03
N ILE A 53 12.03 9.54 -5.17
CA ILE A 53 12.01 11.02 -5.24
C ILE A 53 10.69 11.59 -4.72
N MET A 54 9.57 10.91 -5.00
CA MET A 54 8.23 11.35 -4.58
C MET A 54 7.95 11.04 -3.10
N ALA A 55 8.55 9.98 -2.54
CA ALA A 55 8.42 9.64 -1.12
C ALA A 55 9.00 10.73 -0.20
N ASP A 56 10.04 11.44 -0.67
CA ASP A 56 10.65 12.57 0.05
C ASP A 56 9.80 13.86 0.00
N SER A 57 8.72 13.87 -0.79
CA SER A 57 7.76 14.97 -0.79
C SER A 57 6.73 14.78 0.33
N PRO A 58 6.50 15.78 1.19
CA PRO A 58 5.56 15.64 2.30
C PRO A 58 4.17 15.26 1.78
N ALA A 59 3.69 14.09 2.19
CA ALA A 59 2.33 13.65 1.93
C ALA A 59 1.35 14.71 2.46
N GLN A 60 0.30 15.02 1.69
CA GLN A 60 -0.70 16.04 2.02
C GLN A 60 -1.48 15.73 3.30
N THR A 61 -1.35 14.51 3.84
CA THR A 61 -1.86 14.12 5.15
C THR A 61 -0.89 13.08 5.73
N PRO A 62 -0.42 13.22 6.97
CA PRO A 62 0.36 12.18 7.62
C PRO A 62 -0.50 10.92 7.72
N PHE A 63 -0.15 9.90 6.95
CA PHE A 63 -0.67 8.55 7.15
C PHE A 63 0.11 7.95 8.32
N ASP A 64 -0.56 7.57 9.41
CA ASP A 64 0.05 6.96 10.58
C ASP A 64 -0.18 5.44 10.57
N PRO A 65 0.81 4.63 10.14
CA PRO A 65 0.66 3.17 10.11
C PRO A 65 0.38 2.56 11.49
N SER A 66 0.73 3.23 12.59
CA SER A 66 0.53 2.71 13.95
C SER A 66 -0.95 2.61 14.33
N GLN A 67 -1.81 3.39 13.67
CA GLN A 67 -3.26 3.35 13.86
C GLN A 67 -3.94 2.28 13.01
N MET A 68 -3.19 1.60 12.14
CA MET A 68 -3.71 0.59 11.24
C MET A 68 -3.85 -0.76 11.93
N GLY A 69 -4.87 -1.51 11.50
CA GLY A 69 -5.15 -2.84 12.02
C GLY A 69 -4.06 -3.87 11.69
N LYS A 70 -4.16 -5.04 12.33
CA LYS A 70 -3.14 -6.09 12.25
C LYS A 70 -2.97 -6.61 10.82
N ALA A 71 -4.07 -6.88 10.11
CA ALA A 71 -4.02 -7.46 8.78
C ALA A 71 -3.42 -6.47 7.77
N TRP A 72 -3.78 -5.19 7.87
CA TRP A 72 -3.18 -4.14 7.06
C TRP A 72 -1.67 -4.04 7.29
N ARG A 73 -1.24 -3.93 8.55
CA ARG A 73 0.18 -3.81 8.89
C ARG A 73 0.96 -5.03 8.44
N GLN A 74 0.44 -6.24 8.66
CA GLN A 74 1.09 -7.46 8.22
C GLN A 74 1.31 -7.50 6.70
N ALA A 75 0.33 -7.10 5.90
CA ALA A 75 0.48 -7.06 4.45
C ALA A 75 1.54 -6.04 4.01
N MET A 76 1.51 -4.83 4.59
CA MET A 76 2.40 -3.74 4.22
C MET A 76 3.84 -3.99 4.70
N GLU A 77 4.02 -4.40 5.96
CA GLU A 77 5.32 -4.74 6.55
C GLU A 77 5.97 -5.93 5.83
N HIS A 78 5.19 -6.93 5.42
CA HIS A 78 5.69 -8.04 4.61
C HIS A 78 6.14 -7.55 3.24
N GLU A 79 5.32 -6.76 2.55
CA GLU A 79 5.65 -6.24 1.22
C GLU A 79 6.85 -5.27 1.24
N MET A 80 7.08 -4.55 2.34
CA MET A 80 8.25 -3.70 2.53
C MET A 80 9.58 -4.46 2.54
N GLN A 81 9.56 -5.78 2.72
CA GLN A 81 10.77 -6.63 2.68
C GLN A 81 11.22 -6.95 1.24
N ARG A 82 10.53 -6.43 0.22
CA ARG A 82 10.92 -6.64 -1.19
C ARG A 82 12.17 -5.84 -1.53
N GLU A 83 13.27 -6.54 -1.81
CA GLU A 83 14.57 -5.92 -2.16
C GLU A 83 14.89 -5.96 -3.66
N ASP A 84 14.27 -6.87 -4.43
CA ASP A 84 14.76 -7.29 -5.76
C ASP A 84 14.08 -6.59 -6.94
N ASN A 85 13.25 -5.56 -6.69
CA ASN A 85 12.37 -4.96 -7.71
C ASN A 85 11.58 -6.01 -8.53
N SER A 86 11.29 -7.18 -7.95
CA SER A 86 10.57 -8.24 -8.64
C SER A 86 9.10 -7.90 -8.85
N ALA A 87 8.53 -8.43 -9.93
CA ALA A 87 7.13 -8.27 -10.30
C ALA A 87 6.23 -9.44 -9.84
N GLY A 88 6.78 -10.43 -9.13
CA GLY A 88 6.06 -11.63 -8.66
C GLY A 88 5.66 -11.56 -7.18
N PHE A 89 5.11 -12.65 -6.65
CA PHE A 89 4.78 -12.73 -5.23
C PHE A 89 6.05 -12.76 -4.37
N LEU A 90 6.05 -11.94 -3.31
CA LEU A 90 6.96 -12.13 -2.20
C LEU A 90 6.33 -13.20 -1.29
N VAL A 91 7.08 -14.25 -0.93
CA VAL A 91 6.55 -15.37 -0.14
C VAL A 91 7.46 -15.63 1.07
N THR A 92 6.88 -15.60 2.27
CA THR A 92 7.57 -15.97 3.52
C THR A 92 6.98 -17.25 4.09
N LEU A 93 7.87 -18.17 4.45
CA LEU A 93 7.56 -19.41 5.14
C LEU A 93 7.93 -19.29 6.63
N PRO A 94 7.24 -20.00 7.53
CA PRO A 94 7.60 -19.99 8.92
C PRO A 94 8.94 -20.71 9.15
N GLU A 95 9.75 -20.24 10.09
CA GLU A 95 11.00 -20.92 10.48
C GLU A 95 10.74 -22.28 11.15
N THR A 96 9.62 -22.38 11.88
CA THR A 96 9.18 -23.62 12.56
C THR A 96 7.67 -23.81 12.40
N GLY A 97 7.23 -25.06 12.26
CA GLY A 97 5.83 -25.40 12.02
C GLY A 97 5.39 -25.20 10.56
N ASN A 98 4.07 -25.13 10.35
CA ASN A 98 3.47 -25.05 9.00
C ASN A 98 2.85 -23.68 8.69
N TYR A 99 2.70 -22.79 9.68
CA TYR A 99 2.10 -21.46 9.52
C TYR A 99 2.80 -20.44 10.45
N PRO A 100 2.71 -19.13 10.16
CA PRO A 100 2.03 -18.52 9.02
C PRO A 100 2.80 -18.67 7.71
N VAL A 101 2.09 -18.96 6.62
CA VAL A 101 2.61 -18.75 5.27
C VAL A 101 1.94 -17.51 4.71
N ILE A 102 2.74 -16.53 4.28
CA ILE A 102 2.25 -15.24 3.77
C ILE A 102 2.84 -15.02 2.38
N MET A 103 1.99 -14.61 1.45
CA MET A 103 2.40 -14.15 0.13
C MET A 103 1.77 -12.80 -0.17
N THR A 104 2.57 -11.83 -0.62
CA THR A 104 2.12 -10.47 -0.96
C THR A 104 2.54 -10.04 -2.36
N ILE A 105 1.75 -9.16 -2.94
CA ILE A 105 2.09 -8.48 -4.19
C ILE A 105 1.46 -7.08 -4.23
N PRO A 106 2.18 -6.05 -4.70
CA PRO A 106 1.66 -4.69 -4.72
C PRO A 106 0.83 -4.43 -5.97
N ALA A 107 -0.11 -3.49 -5.89
CA ALA A 107 -0.86 -3.03 -7.05
C ALA A 107 0.04 -2.23 -8.01
N ILE A 108 -0.18 -2.41 -9.30
CA ILE A 108 0.51 -1.73 -10.40
C ILE A 108 -0.11 -0.35 -10.62
N GLY A 109 0.73 0.66 -10.86
CA GLY A 109 0.28 2.01 -11.23
C GLY A 109 -0.13 2.90 -10.05
N PHE A 110 0.24 2.53 -8.82
CA PHE A 110 0.04 3.34 -7.62
C PHE A 110 1.38 3.84 -7.07
N ALA A 111 1.43 5.10 -6.64
CA ALA A 111 2.53 5.60 -5.82
C ALA A 111 2.43 5.01 -4.39
N PRO A 112 3.56 4.86 -3.67
CA PRO A 112 3.53 4.48 -2.26
C PRO A 112 2.72 5.45 -1.38
N PRO A 113 2.04 4.97 -0.32
CA PRO A 113 1.81 3.57 0.02
C PRO A 113 0.84 2.91 -0.97
N ARG A 114 1.29 1.82 -1.60
CA ARG A 114 0.51 1.11 -2.63
C ARG A 114 -0.50 0.18 -1.97
N PRO A 115 -1.66 -0.07 -2.58
CA PRO A 115 -2.48 -1.22 -2.21
C PRO A 115 -1.68 -2.52 -2.32
N VAL A 116 -1.82 -3.42 -1.34
CA VAL A 116 -1.11 -4.71 -1.31
C VAL A 116 -2.12 -5.84 -1.21
N MET A 117 -2.08 -6.77 -2.17
CA MET A 117 -2.83 -8.01 -2.07
C MET A 117 -2.02 -9.01 -1.27
N MET A 118 -2.66 -9.66 -0.30
CA MET A 118 -2.08 -10.68 0.57
C MET A 118 -2.92 -11.95 0.51
N ILE A 119 -2.28 -13.08 0.24
CA ILE A 119 -2.85 -14.40 0.50
C ILE A 119 -2.09 -14.99 1.69
N SER A 120 -2.80 -15.52 2.67
CA SER A 120 -2.15 -16.08 3.86
C SER A 120 -2.82 -17.35 4.34
N CYS A 121 -2.02 -18.24 4.94
CA CYS A 121 -2.48 -19.34 5.77
C CYS A 121 -2.08 -19.03 7.21
N ILE A 122 -3.05 -18.66 8.06
CA ILE A 122 -2.83 -18.33 9.47
C ILE A 122 -3.89 -19.07 10.28
N ASP A 123 -3.45 -19.77 11.32
CA ASP A 123 -4.30 -20.64 12.15
C ASP A 123 -5.08 -21.65 11.29
N ASN A 124 -4.42 -22.22 10.27
CA ASN A 124 -5.01 -23.16 9.32
C ASN A 124 -6.21 -22.60 8.52
N ILE A 125 -6.31 -21.27 8.39
CA ILE A 125 -7.35 -20.60 7.61
C ILE A 125 -6.69 -19.83 6.47
N THR A 126 -7.05 -20.20 5.24
CA THR A 126 -6.69 -19.44 4.04
C THR A 126 -7.52 -18.16 3.96
N ARG A 127 -6.84 -17.03 3.71
CA ARG A 127 -7.42 -15.71 3.54
C ARG A 127 -6.85 -15.06 2.28
N LEU A 128 -7.71 -14.38 1.53
CA LEU A 128 -7.34 -13.44 0.46
C LEU A 128 -7.80 -12.05 0.88
N GLN A 129 -6.85 -11.12 0.99
CA GLN A 129 -7.07 -9.78 1.51
C GLN A 129 -6.36 -8.76 0.62
N VAL A 130 -6.84 -7.52 0.64
CA VAL A 130 -6.18 -6.35 0.04
C VAL A 130 -6.12 -5.25 1.09
N ALA A 131 -4.91 -4.88 1.47
CA ALA A 131 -4.63 -3.73 2.32
C ALA A 131 -4.61 -2.46 1.47
N LEU A 132 -5.36 -1.44 1.87
CA LEU A 132 -5.67 -0.26 1.07
C LEU A 132 -5.11 1.00 1.73
N PRO A 133 -4.56 1.96 0.97
CA PRO A 133 -4.05 3.21 1.53
C PRO A 133 -5.17 4.20 1.93
N ARG A 134 -6.40 3.96 1.48
CA ARG A 134 -7.56 4.79 1.75
C ARG A 134 -8.76 3.91 2.08
N GLN A 135 -9.55 4.33 3.05
CA GLN A 135 -10.80 3.69 3.41
C GLN A 135 -11.71 3.53 2.20
N GLN A 136 -12.36 2.37 2.10
CA GLN A 136 -13.34 2.05 1.08
C GLN A 136 -14.73 1.90 1.71
N GLU A 137 -15.74 2.06 0.87
CA GLU A 137 -17.15 1.82 1.21
C GLU A 137 -17.58 0.43 0.74
N ALA A 138 -18.58 -0.14 1.41
CA ALA A 138 -19.06 -1.48 1.13
C ALA A 138 -19.66 -1.59 -0.27
N GLY A 139 -19.43 -2.72 -0.94
CA GLY A 139 -20.06 -3.05 -2.21
C GLY A 139 -19.41 -4.25 -2.89
N SER A 140 -20.04 -4.73 -3.95
CA SER A 140 -19.52 -5.89 -4.69
C SER A 140 -18.25 -5.53 -5.45
N VAL A 141 -17.36 -6.51 -5.57
CA VAL A 141 -16.07 -6.37 -6.24
C VAL A 141 -16.08 -7.25 -7.47
N MET A 142 -15.79 -6.66 -8.62
CA MET A 142 -15.66 -7.41 -9.87
C MET A 142 -14.20 -7.78 -10.09
N LEU A 143 -13.92 -9.07 -10.08
CA LEU A 143 -12.62 -9.67 -10.36
C LEU A 143 -12.54 -10.01 -11.85
N THR A 144 -11.48 -9.55 -12.50
CA THR A 144 -11.22 -9.84 -13.91
C THR A 144 -9.79 -10.34 -14.06
N THR A 145 -9.64 -11.53 -14.63
CA THR A 145 -8.35 -12.04 -15.13
C THR A 145 -8.40 -12.17 -16.65
N ASP A 146 -7.29 -12.55 -17.26
CA ASP A 146 -7.22 -12.92 -18.68
C ASP A 146 -7.97 -14.23 -19.00
N LYS A 147 -8.38 -14.99 -17.97
CA LYS A 147 -9.09 -16.27 -18.10
C LYS A 147 -10.55 -16.21 -17.69
N THR A 148 -10.90 -15.39 -16.69
CA THR A 148 -12.24 -15.38 -16.11
C THR A 148 -12.64 -13.98 -15.66
N GLN A 149 -13.95 -13.75 -15.54
CA GLN A 149 -14.50 -12.57 -14.90
C GLN A 149 -15.65 -12.97 -14.00
N PHE A 150 -15.71 -12.42 -12.79
CA PHE A 150 -16.78 -12.68 -11.85
C PHE A 150 -16.93 -11.58 -10.82
N THR A 151 -18.11 -11.52 -10.21
CA THR A 151 -18.38 -10.64 -9.09
C THR A 151 -18.38 -11.44 -7.81
N ALA A 152 -17.80 -10.90 -6.75
CA ALA A 152 -17.80 -11.45 -5.41
C ALA A 152 -18.16 -10.37 -4.39
N ASP A 153 -18.77 -10.80 -3.29
CA ASP A 153 -19.09 -9.92 -2.18
C ASP A 153 -17.99 -10.01 -1.13
N TRP A 154 -17.01 -9.10 -1.22
CA TRP A 154 -15.91 -9.01 -0.26
C TRP A 154 -16.30 -8.17 0.95
N PHE A 155 -15.75 -8.52 2.10
CA PHE A 155 -16.02 -7.85 3.36
C PHE A 155 -15.00 -6.75 3.62
N LEU A 156 -15.47 -5.58 4.05
CA LEU A 156 -14.59 -4.57 4.63
C LEU A 156 -14.27 -4.91 6.08
N ARG A 157 -12.99 -4.77 6.41
CA ARG A 157 -12.41 -4.99 7.73
C ARG A 157 -11.54 -3.78 8.08
N GLU A 158 -11.20 -3.69 9.36
CA GLU A 158 -10.28 -2.68 9.88
C GLU A 158 -10.69 -1.26 9.44
N ASN A 159 -11.96 -0.90 9.70
CA ASN A 159 -12.56 0.39 9.33
C ASN A 159 -12.46 0.72 7.82
N GLY A 160 -12.55 -0.30 6.96
CA GLY A 160 -12.56 -0.15 5.51
C GLY A 160 -11.18 -0.03 4.86
N TYR A 161 -10.10 -0.26 5.62
CA TYR A 161 -8.74 -0.30 5.09
C TYR A 161 -8.30 -1.69 4.62
N VAL A 162 -9.05 -2.73 4.96
CA VAL A 162 -8.80 -4.09 4.47
C VAL A 162 -10.04 -4.61 3.78
N LEU A 163 -9.89 -4.97 2.51
CA LEU A 163 -10.92 -5.68 1.77
C LEU A 163 -10.58 -7.16 1.81
N GLU A 164 -11.49 -8.00 2.28
CA GLU A 164 -11.26 -9.41 2.54
C GLU A 164 -12.27 -10.27 1.79
N SER A 165 -11.77 -11.19 0.97
CA SER A 165 -12.59 -12.27 0.40
C SER A 165 -13.15 -13.16 1.52
N SER A 166 -14.05 -14.08 1.19
CA SER A 166 -14.49 -15.08 2.15
C SER A 166 -13.31 -15.88 2.73
N ARG A 167 -13.48 -16.44 3.94
CA ARG A 167 -12.44 -17.23 4.64
C ARG A 167 -12.63 -18.72 4.41
N GLY A 168 -11.54 -19.50 4.39
CA GLY A 168 -11.62 -20.95 4.26
C GLY A 168 -12.11 -21.38 2.87
N ILE A 169 -12.98 -22.40 2.79
CA ILE A 169 -13.39 -23.03 1.52
C ILE A 169 -13.89 -22.01 0.47
N PRO A 170 -14.79 -21.06 0.78
CA PRO A 170 -15.24 -20.11 -0.23
C PRO A 170 -14.12 -19.17 -0.73
N GLY A 171 -13.21 -18.75 0.16
CA GLY A 171 -12.02 -17.99 -0.24
C GLY A 171 -11.05 -18.80 -1.09
N ILE A 172 -10.88 -20.08 -0.75
CA ILE A 172 -10.09 -21.05 -1.52
C ILE A 172 -10.65 -21.19 -2.93
N ASP A 173 -11.97 -21.30 -3.08
CA ASP A 173 -12.60 -21.42 -4.39
C ASP A 173 -12.44 -20.15 -5.24
N GLU A 174 -12.47 -18.97 -4.63
CA GLU A 174 -12.11 -17.73 -5.33
C GLU A 174 -10.65 -17.73 -5.77
N ILE A 175 -9.70 -18.09 -4.88
CA ILE A 175 -8.27 -18.16 -5.22
C ILE A 175 -8.02 -19.17 -6.34
N LYS A 176 -8.69 -20.33 -6.33
CA LYS A 176 -8.58 -21.34 -7.40
C LYS A 176 -8.93 -20.78 -8.78
N ARG A 177 -9.85 -19.83 -8.85
CA ARG A 177 -10.25 -19.18 -10.12
C ARG A 177 -9.22 -18.16 -10.61
N LEU A 178 -8.36 -17.67 -9.71
CA LEU A 178 -7.23 -16.81 -10.05
C LEU A 178 -6.04 -17.62 -10.57
N LEU A 179 -5.96 -18.91 -10.26
CA LEU A 179 -4.88 -19.78 -10.73
C LEU A 179 -4.83 -19.77 -12.25
N ASN A 180 -3.61 -19.68 -12.79
CA ASN A 180 -3.31 -19.57 -14.23
C ASN A 180 -3.74 -18.25 -14.90
N GLY A 181 -4.15 -17.25 -14.12
CA GLY A 181 -4.21 -15.87 -14.60
C GLY A 181 -2.84 -15.22 -14.60
N GLU A 182 -2.62 -14.30 -15.54
CA GLU A 182 -1.42 -13.46 -15.61
C GLU A 182 -1.63 -12.14 -14.88
N THR A 183 -2.85 -11.60 -14.92
CA THR A 183 -3.19 -10.33 -14.31
C THR A 183 -4.54 -10.43 -13.63
N LEU A 184 -4.68 -9.79 -12.46
CA LEU A 184 -5.94 -9.63 -11.76
C LEU A 184 -6.27 -8.15 -11.65
N THR A 185 -7.43 -7.75 -12.17
CA THR A 185 -8.01 -6.44 -11.91
C THR A 185 -9.22 -6.57 -11.01
N LEU A 186 -9.20 -5.88 -9.87
CA LEU A 186 -10.36 -5.66 -9.02
C LEU A 186 -10.98 -4.32 -9.39
N LYS A 187 -12.27 -4.32 -9.76
CA LYS A 187 -13.07 -3.09 -9.86
C LYS A 187 -13.89 -2.97 -8.58
N LEU A 188 -13.62 -1.94 -7.79
CA LEU A 188 -14.30 -1.64 -6.54
C LEU A 188 -15.62 -0.89 -6.79
N ALA A 189 -16.44 -0.77 -5.75
CA ALA A 189 -17.75 -0.11 -5.80
C ALA A 189 -17.67 1.37 -6.21
N ASN A 190 -16.60 2.06 -5.84
CA ASN A 190 -16.33 3.45 -6.23
C ASN A 190 -15.73 3.59 -7.65
N ASN A 191 -15.68 2.50 -8.43
CA ASN A 191 -15.01 2.37 -9.72
C ASN A 191 -13.47 2.45 -9.71
N ASP A 192 -12.82 2.49 -8.54
CA ASP A 192 -11.37 2.32 -8.46
C ASP A 192 -10.97 0.95 -9.02
N ARG A 193 -9.82 0.91 -9.69
CA ARG A 193 -9.28 -0.30 -10.31
C ARG A 193 -7.94 -0.62 -9.68
N LEU A 194 -7.84 -1.79 -9.05
CA LEU A 194 -6.59 -2.31 -8.50
C LEU A 194 -6.11 -3.44 -9.41
N THR A 195 -4.91 -3.31 -9.96
CA THR A 195 -4.35 -4.31 -10.88
C THR A 195 -3.12 -4.96 -10.26
N PHE A 196 -3.06 -6.29 -10.24
CA PHE A 196 -1.97 -7.08 -9.69
C PHE A 196 -1.40 -8.03 -10.75
N ASN A 197 -0.07 -8.19 -10.78
CA ASN A 197 0.58 -9.17 -11.65
C ASN A 197 0.55 -10.56 -11.01
N ILE A 198 -0.48 -11.35 -11.27
CA ILE A 198 -0.60 -12.69 -10.68
C ILE A 198 0.11 -13.77 -11.53
N SER A 199 0.93 -13.37 -12.50
CA SER A 199 1.79 -14.30 -13.26
C SER A 199 2.57 -15.18 -12.30
N GLY A 200 2.46 -16.51 -12.44
CA GLY A 200 3.17 -17.45 -11.57
C GLY A 200 2.46 -17.84 -10.27
N ILE A 201 1.27 -17.30 -9.98
CA ILE A 201 0.49 -17.62 -8.77
C ILE A 201 0.34 -19.13 -8.53
N SER A 202 0.17 -19.92 -9.60
CA SER A 202 0.03 -21.39 -9.53
C SER A 202 1.27 -22.10 -8.95
N THR A 203 2.44 -21.50 -9.10
CA THR A 203 3.70 -21.99 -8.52
C THR A 203 3.89 -21.44 -7.12
N ASP A 204 3.72 -20.13 -6.93
CA ASP A 204 4.06 -19.43 -5.70
C ASP A 204 3.14 -19.82 -4.53
N ILE A 205 1.88 -20.19 -4.80
CA ILE A 205 0.92 -20.56 -3.77
C ILE A 205 1.11 -21.96 -3.18
N LYS A 206 2.00 -22.79 -3.75
CA LYS A 206 2.18 -24.20 -3.33
C LYS A 206 2.47 -24.36 -1.83
N PRO A 207 3.36 -23.57 -1.19
CA PRO A 207 3.60 -23.69 0.25
C PRO A 207 2.36 -23.37 1.09
N LEU A 208 1.57 -22.37 0.66
CA LEU A 208 0.33 -21.97 1.33
C LEU A 208 -0.71 -23.09 1.28
N ARG A 209 -0.86 -23.71 0.11
CA ARG A 209 -1.72 -24.89 -0.11
C ARG A 209 -1.35 -26.07 0.76
N THR A 210 -0.04 -26.34 0.89
CA THR A 210 0.47 -27.38 1.81
C THR A 210 0.14 -27.04 3.27
N ALA A 211 0.37 -25.81 3.69
CA ALA A 211 0.14 -25.34 5.06
C ALA A 211 -1.33 -25.39 5.50
N CYS A 212 -2.25 -25.10 4.57
CA CYS A 212 -3.70 -25.04 4.83
C CYS A 212 -4.48 -26.25 4.25
N HIS A 213 -3.78 -27.26 3.72
CA HIS A 213 -4.32 -28.55 3.27
C HIS A 213 -5.37 -28.50 2.12
N TRP A 214 -5.09 -27.81 1.00
CA TRP A 214 -6.00 -27.77 -0.16
C TRP A 214 -5.32 -27.63 -1.53
#